data_AF-A0A1X1WQ12-F1
#
_entry.id   AF-A0A1X1WQ12-F1
#
_cell.length_a   1.000
_cell.length_b   1.000
_cell.length_c   1.000
_cell.angle_alpha   90.00
_cell.angle_beta   90.00
_cell.angle_gamma   90.00
#
_symmetry.space_group_name_H-M   'P 1'
#
loop_
_entity.id
_entity.type
_entity.pdbx_description
1 polymer ?
#
loop_
_entity_poly.entity_id
_entity_poly.type
_entity_poly.pdbx_seq_one_letter_code
_entity_poly.pdbx_strand_id
1 'polypeptide(L)'
;MLKWLSANDIYGGVIGTVFASATLAAIPIGAPPAYSAGWVAASVAIAALTRSYGQHVSTHQVSTTASLWKDLGSSMLTGVPMVLAAVPTLLALWIAHLTGWRDDSVAADGSLTIGYTSVTLMVNAGLLFAWGVVAGRISGYSRWAACAVGLGNTCLGVAVIVINLVIK
;
A
#
# COMPACT_ATOMS: atom_id res chain seq x y z
N MET A 1 -22.71 -10.33 -13.02
CA MET A 1 -23.02 -9.36 -11.95
C MET A 1 -21.69 -8.81 -11.45
N LEU A 2 -21.27 -7.61 -11.90
CA LEU A 2 -20.05 -6.97 -11.42
C LEU A 2 -20.27 -6.66 -9.93
N LYS A 3 -19.56 -7.37 -9.05
CA LYS A 3 -19.62 -7.13 -7.61
C LYS A 3 -18.97 -5.76 -7.38
N TRP A 4 -19.79 -4.76 -7.13
CA TRP A 4 -19.35 -3.41 -6.77
C TRP A 4 -18.34 -3.52 -5.63
N LEU A 5 -17.18 -2.86 -5.78
CA LEU A 5 -16.16 -2.71 -4.73
C LEU A 5 -16.85 -2.35 -3.42
N SER A 6 -16.81 -3.25 -2.45
CA SER A 6 -17.33 -2.96 -1.11
C SER A 6 -16.41 -1.94 -0.44
N ALA A 7 -16.91 -1.17 0.53
CA ALA A 7 -16.06 -0.26 1.31
C ALA A 7 -14.84 -0.98 1.89
N ASN A 8 -14.99 -2.26 2.24
CA ASN A 8 -13.92 -3.11 2.76
C ASN A 8 -12.78 -3.36 1.76
N ASP A 9 -13.10 -3.42 0.46
CA ASP A 9 -12.13 -3.59 -0.61
C ASP A 9 -11.29 -2.31 -0.79
N ILE A 10 -11.92 -1.15 -0.67
CA ILE A 10 -11.22 0.15 -0.76
C ILE A 10 -10.29 0.36 0.44
N TYR A 11 -10.69 -0.07 1.64
CA TYR A 11 -9.82 -0.10 2.81
C TYR A 11 -8.61 -1.00 2.62
N GLY A 12 -8.76 -2.12 1.90
CA GLY A 12 -7.63 -2.96 1.50
C GLY A 12 -6.61 -2.18 0.67
N GLY A 13 -7.07 -1.32 -0.23
CA GLY A 13 -6.22 -0.45 -1.03
C GLY A 13 -5.40 0.55 -0.19
N VAL A 14 -6.05 1.23 0.77
CA VAL A 14 -5.36 2.15 1.70
C VAL A 14 -4.29 1.42 2.50
N ILE A 15 -4.63 0.27 3.10
CA ILE A 15 -3.69 -0.52 3.91
C ILE A 15 -2.52 -0.99 3.06
N GLY A 16 -2.78 -1.47 1.85
CA GLY A 16 -1.73 -1.92 0.92
C GLY A 16 -0.76 -0.82 0.55
N THR A 17 -1.26 0.37 0.21
CA THR A 17 -0.41 1.52 -0.12
C THR A 17 0.39 2.02 1.09
N VAL A 18 -0.20 2.09 2.29
CA VAL A 18 0.54 2.45 3.52
C VAL A 18 1.64 1.44 3.79
N PHE A 19 1.34 0.14 3.71
CA PHE A 19 2.30 -0.92 4.01
C PHE A 19 3.45 -0.96 2.99
N ALA A 20 3.14 -0.80 1.70
CA ALA A 20 4.15 -0.67 0.66
C ALA A 20 5.06 0.54 0.89
N SER A 21 4.49 1.68 1.29
CA SER A 21 5.24 2.90 1.61
C SER A 21 6.15 2.72 2.82
N ALA A 22 5.61 2.18 3.92
CA ALA A 22 6.38 1.95 5.13
C ALA A 22 7.53 0.95 4.91
N THR A 23 7.27 -0.12 4.16
CA THR A 23 8.31 -1.10 3.80
C THR A 23 9.40 -0.44 2.97
N LEU A 24 9.05 0.32 1.93
CA LEU A 24 10.04 1.04 1.12
C LEU A 24 10.83 2.05 1.93
N ALA A 25 10.17 2.83 2.80
CA ALA A 25 10.79 3.80 3.68
C ALA A 25 11.81 3.17 4.65
N ALA A 26 11.51 1.97 5.16
CA ALA A 26 12.38 1.25 6.09
C ALA A 26 13.65 0.67 5.43
N ILE A 27 13.70 0.58 4.10
CA ILE A 27 14.85 0.04 3.39
C ILE A 27 15.99 1.08 3.39
N PRO A 28 17.23 0.68 3.72
CA PRO A 28 18.37 1.59 3.79
C PRO A 28 18.73 2.17 2.42
N ILE A 29 19.27 3.38 2.44
CA ILE A 29 19.75 4.06 1.23
C ILE A 29 20.83 3.23 0.54
N GLY A 30 20.76 3.16 -0.78
CA GLY A 30 21.76 2.46 -1.60
C GLY A 30 21.46 0.97 -1.80
N ALA A 31 20.36 0.46 -1.24
CA ALA A 31 19.85 -0.84 -1.63
C ALA A 31 19.46 -0.86 -3.12
N PRO A 32 19.77 -1.93 -3.88
CA PRO A 32 19.36 -2.02 -5.27
C PRO A 32 17.83 -1.96 -5.42
N PRO A 33 17.28 -1.25 -6.42
CA PRO A 33 15.82 -1.12 -6.55
C PRO A 33 15.07 -2.46 -6.67
N ALA A 34 15.68 -3.47 -7.30
CA ALA A 34 15.12 -4.82 -7.38
C ALA A 34 15.05 -5.54 -6.02
N TYR A 35 16.04 -5.30 -5.14
CA TYR A 35 16.01 -5.79 -3.76
C TYR A 35 14.85 -5.12 -3.01
N SER A 36 14.67 -3.82 -3.18
CA SER A 36 13.57 -3.08 -2.60
C SER A 36 12.20 -3.57 -3.08
N ALA A 37 12.08 -3.84 -4.38
CA ALA A 37 10.87 -4.40 -4.97
C ALA A 37 10.53 -5.78 -4.37
N GLY A 38 11.54 -6.64 -4.20
CA GLY A 38 11.38 -7.96 -3.58
C GLY A 38 10.85 -7.86 -2.14
N TRP A 39 11.43 -6.98 -1.32
CA TRP A 39 10.96 -6.76 0.05
C TRP A 39 9.56 -6.18 0.14
N VAL A 40 9.23 -5.18 -0.69
CA VAL A 40 7.88 -4.62 -0.74
C VAL A 40 6.87 -5.69 -1.15
N ALA A 41 7.17 -6.48 -2.18
CA ALA A 41 6.29 -7.55 -2.66
C ALA A 41 6.07 -8.63 -1.60
N ALA A 42 7.16 -9.13 -0.99
CA ALA A 42 7.09 -10.16 0.04
C ALA A 42 6.31 -9.68 1.27
N SER A 43 6.60 -8.46 1.73
CA SER A 43 5.94 -7.90 2.92
C SER A 43 4.45 -7.71 2.68
N VAL A 44 4.05 -7.11 1.55
CA VAL A 44 2.63 -6.92 1.21
C VAL A 44 1.92 -8.27 1.04
N ALA A 45 2.56 -9.25 0.41
CA ALA A 45 2.00 -10.59 0.26
C ALA A 45 1.76 -11.26 1.62
N ILE A 46 2.76 -11.24 2.51
CA ILE A 46 2.63 -11.78 3.87
C ILE A 46 1.50 -11.07 4.61
N ALA A 47 1.46 -9.73 4.59
CA ALA A 47 0.41 -8.98 5.27
C ALA A 47 -1.00 -9.27 4.72
N ALA A 48 -1.13 -9.42 3.40
CA ALA A 48 -2.39 -9.80 2.76
C ALA A 48 -2.83 -11.22 3.17
N LEU A 49 -1.88 -12.17 3.22
CA LEU A 49 -2.14 -13.53 3.70
C LEU A 49 -2.56 -13.55 5.18
N THR A 50 -1.84 -12.82 6.04
CA THR A 50 -2.14 -12.71 7.47
C THR A 50 -3.53 -12.11 7.69
N ARG A 51 -3.88 -11.05 6.95
CA ARG A 51 -5.23 -10.43 7.01
C ARG A 51 -6.31 -11.42 6.58
N SER A 52 -6.12 -12.09 5.45
CA SER A 52 -7.09 -13.05 4.90
C SER A 52 -7.30 -14.24 5.84
N TYR A 53 -6.21 -14.76 6.41
CA TYR A 53 -6.25 -15.82 7.43
C TYR A 53 -6.97 -15.35 8.70
N GLY A 54 -6.64 -14.16 9.22
CA GLY A 54 -7.29 -13.62 10.41
C GLY A 54 -8.80 -13.41 10.24
N GLN A 55 -9.23 -12.96 9.06
CA GLN A 55 -10.65 -12.85 8.71
C GLN A 55 -11.34 -14.22 8.64
N HIS A 56 -10.68 -15.21 8.04
CA HIS A 56 -11.20 -16.57 7.98
C HIS A 56 -11.42 -17.13 9.40
N VAL A 57 -10.42 -17.04 10.28
CA VAL A 57 -10.50 -17.56 11.65
C VAL A 57 -11.57 -16.84 12.47
N SER A 58 -11.71 -15.52 12.34
CA SER A 58 -12.67 -14.75 13.13
C SER A 58 -14.14 -14.91 12.70
N THR A 59 -14.36 -15.33 11.45
CA THR A 59 -15.72 -15.52 10.90
C THR A 59 -16.14 -16.99 10.85
N HIS A 60 -15.22 -17.92 11.10
CA HIS A 60 -15.51 -19.35 11.06
C HIS A 60 -16.46 -19.76 12.19
N GLN A 61 -17.69 -20.10 11.85
CA GLN A 61 -18.61 -20.81 12.75
C GLN A 61 -18.51 -22.31 12.47
N VAL A 62 -18.20 -23.09 13.50
CA VAL A 62 -17.98 -24.56 13.47
C VAL A 62 -19.17 -25.35 12.87
N SER A 63 -20.33 -24.71 12.73
CA SER A 63 -21.57 -25.29 12.20
C SER A 63 -21.73 -25.23 10.67
N THR A 64 -20.73 -24.79 9.90
CA THR A 64 -20.90 -24.53 8.45
C THR A 64 -20.30 -25.66 7.60
N THR A 65 -21.15 -26.35 6.82
CA THR A 65 -20.84 -27.50 5.95
C THR A 65 -20.03 -27.14 4.69
N ALA A 66 -19.35 -26.00 4.66
CA ALA A 66 -18.55 -25.57 3.52
C ALA A 66 -17.16 -26.23 3.57
N SER A 67 -16.65 -26.69 2.42
CA SER A 67 -15.28 -27.22 2.32
C SER A 67 -14.29 -26.13 2.77
N LEU A 68 -13.55 -26.43 3.84
CA LEU A 68 -12.58 -25.56 4.52
C LEU A 68 -11.64 -24.86 3.52
N TRP A 69 -11.26 -25.57 2.46
CA TRP A 69 -10.40 -25.07 1.37
C TRP A 69 -11.09 -24.06 0.43
N LYS A 70 -12.39 -24.21 0.21
CA LYS A 70 -13.18 -23.31 -0.64
C LYS A 70 -13.46 -21.99 0.09
N ASP A 71 -13.71 -22.06 1.40
CA ASP A 71 -13.82 -20.87 2.26
C ASP A 71 -12.48 -20.16 2.46
N LEU A 72 -11.38 -20.92 2.55
CA LEU A 72 -10.04 -20.33 2.60
C LEU A 72 -9.69 -19.60 1.31
N GLY A 73 -9.94 -20.20 0.13
CA GLY A 73 -9.72 -19.54 -1.16
C GLY A 73 -10.58 -18.29 -1.37
N SER A 74 -11.85 -18.34 -0.95
CA SER A 74 -12.77 -17.19 -0.89
C SER A 74 -12.23 -16.08 0.03
N SER A 75 -11.70 -16.45 1.19
CA SER A 75 -11.12 -15.49 2.14
C SER A 75 -9.82 -14.88 1.63
N MET A 76 -9.02 -15.61 0.83
CA MET A 76 -7.81 -15.06 0.19
C MET A 76 -8.12 -13.99 -0.86
N LEU A 77 -9.32 -14.00 -1.46
CA LEU A 77 -9.75 -12.96 -2.39
C LEU A 77 -9.94 -11.60 -1.71
N THR A 78 -10.13 -11.54 -0.38
CA THR A 78 -10.22 -10.26 0.36
C THR A 78 -8.87 -9.55 0.48
N GLY A 79 -7.76 -10.27 0.30
CA GLY A 79 -6.41 -9.70 0.26
C GLY A 79 -6.03 -9.06 -1.08
N VAL A 80 -6.79 -9.32 -2.15
CA VAL A 80 -6.47 -8.86 -3.51
C VAL A 80 -6.34 -7.32 -3.61
N PRO A 81 -7.26 -6.51 -3.04
CA PRO A 81 -7.12 -5.05 -3.11
C PRO A 81 -5.84 -4.53 -2.46
N MET A 82 -5.38 -5.19 -1.40
CA MET A 82 -4.13 -4.83 -0.70
C MET A 82 -2.91 -5.08 -1.57
N VAL A 83 -2.86 -6.24 -2.25
CA VAL A 83 -1.77 -6.57 -3.17
C VAL A 83 -1.77 -5.65 -4.39
N LEU A 84 -2.94 -5.40 -4.98
CA LEU A 84 -3.08 -4.49 -6.13
C LEU A 84 -2.64 -3.06 -5.79
N ALA A 85 -2.86 -2.61 -4.56
CA ALA A 85 -2.45 -1.28 -4.12
C ALA A 85 -0.94 -1.09 -3.96
N ALA A 86 -0.16 -2.18 -3.93
CA ALA A 86 1.30 -2.13 -3.96
C ALA A 86 1.87 -2.13 -5.38
N VAL A 87 1.06 -2.44 -6.40
CA VAL A 87 1.52 -2.52 -7.81
C VAL A 87 2.17 -1.22 -8.28
N PRO A 88 1.62 -0.01 -8.02
CA PRO A 88 2.28 1.24 -8.44
C PRO A 88 3.68 1.41 -7.83
N THR A 89 3.86 1.03 -6.56
CA THR A 89 5.17 1.04 -5.88
C THR A 89 6.13 0.05 -6.54
N LEU A 90 5.69 -1.17 -6.81
CA LEU A 90 6.51 -2.19 -7.46
C LEU A 90 6.92 -1.76 -8.88
N LEU A 91 6.00 -1.19 -9.65
CA LEU A 91 6.29 -0.66 -10.98
C LEU A 91 7.34 0.45 -10.93
N ALA A 92 7.22 1.39 -9.98
CA ALA A 92 8.22 2.45 -9.80
C ALA A 92 9.61 1.88 -9.50
N LEU A 93 9.71 0.87 -8.63
CA LEU A 93 10.98 0.22 -8.28
C LEU A 93 11.57 -0.59 -9.45
N TRP A 94 10.72 -1.28 -10.22
CA TRP A 94 11.15 -1.97 -11.44
C TRP A 94 11.62 -1.00 -12.52
N ILE A 95 10.91 0.11 -12.71
CA ILE A 95 11.34 1.18 -13.63
C ILE A 95 12.70 1.72 -13.17
N ALA A 96 12.86 2.03 -11.88
CA ALA A 96 14.13 2.51 -11.33
C ALA A 96 15.27 1.49 -11.54
N HIS A 97 14.99 0.20 -11.38
CA HIS A 97 15.95 -0.86 -11.67
C HIS A 97 16.37 -0.87 -13.14
N LEU A 98 15.41 -0.80 -14.06
CA LEU A 98 15.66 -0.90 -15.51
C LEU A 98 16.33 0.34 -16.09
N THR A 99 16.03 1.53 -15.55
CA THR A 99 16.61 2.80 -16.02
C THR A 99 17.88 3.20 -15.27
N GLY A 100 18.24 2.48 -14.20
CA GLY A 100 19.34 2.86 -13.32
C GLY A 100 19.06 4.14 -12.51
N TRP A 101 17.78 4.48 -12.28
CA TRP A 101 17.41 5.64 -11.49
C TRP A 101 17.91 5.49 -10.05
N ARG A 102 18.72 6.47 -9.62
CA ARG A 102 19.38 6.47 -8.32
C ARG A 102 18.42 6.75 -7.18
N ASP A 103 18.76 6.20 -6.02
CA ASP A 103 18.07 6.43 -4.75
C ASP A 103 18.30 7.86 -4.24
N ASP A 104 17.55 8.23 -3.19
CA ASP A 104 17.77 9.46 -2.45
C ASP A 104 19.21 9.50 -1.94
N SER A 105 19.85 10.68 -1.97
CA SER A 105 21.21 10.84 -1.45
C SER A 105 21.40 12.19 -0.78
N VAL A 106 22.13 12.19 0.33
CA VAL A 106 22.51 13.41 1.04
C VAL A 106 23.96 13.72 0.68
N ALA A 107 24.20 14.90 0.11
CA ALA A 107 25.55 15.35 -0.20
C ALA A 107 26.27 15.84 1.05
N ALA A 108 27.60 16.00 0.97
CA ALA A 108 28.43 16.40 2.11
C ALA A 108 28.10 17.79 2.67
N ASP A 109 27.41 18.63 1.89
CA ASP A 109 26.90 19.95 2.29
C ASP A 109 25.52 19.90 2.97
N GLY A 110 24.96 18.70 3.15
CA GLY A 110 23.63 18.48 3.73
C GLY A 110 22.48 18.62 2.73
N SER A 111 22.75 18.87 1.44
CA SER A 111 21.70 18.94 0.43
C SER A 111 21.13 17.55 0.10
N LEU A 112 19.79 17.44 0.07
CA LEU A 112 19.08 16.21 -0.28
C LEU A 112 18.78 16.17 -1.77
N THR A 113 19.35 15.18 -2.46
CA THR A 113 18.97 14.85 -3.84
C THR A 113 17.81 13.85 -3.81
N ILE A 114 16.69 14.25 -4.39
CA ILE A 114 15.48 13.43 -4.51
C ILE A 114 15.73 12.33 -5.55
N GLY A 115 15.64 11.08 -5.13
CA GLY A 115 15.72 9.90 -5.97
C GLY A 115 14.38 9.16 -6.09
N TYR A 116 14.45 7.90 -6.53
CA TYR A 116 13.24 7.11 -6.76
C TYR A 116 12.43 6.87 -5.48
N THR A 117 13.07 6.79 -4.30
CA THR A 117 12.39 6.50 -3.03
C THR A 117 11.44 7.64 -2.65
N SER A 118 11.95 8.87 -2.56
CA SER A 118 11.12 10.04 -2.25
C SER A 118 9.99 10.23 -3.27
N VAL A 119 10.26 10.08 -4.57
CA VAL A 119 9.20 10.20 -5.59
C VAL A 119 8.14 9.11 -5.43
N THR A 120 8.56 7.86 -5.19
CA THR A 120 7.62 6.74 -5.02
C THR A 120 6.74 6.96 -3.78
N LEU A 121 7.30 7.47 -2.68
CA LEU A 121 6.53 7.79 -1.47
C LEU A 121 5.54 8.93 -1.72
N MET A 122 5.92 9.97 -2.47
CA MET A 122 5.00 11.04 -2.88
C MET A 122 3.86 10.53 -3.77
N VAL A 123 4.16 9.66 -4.73
CA VAL A 123 3.16 9.01 -5.57
C VAL A 123 2.19 8.18 -4.71
N ASN A 124 2.70 7.41 -3.77
CA ASN A 124 1.88 6.64 -2.84
C ASN A 124 1.00 7.55 -1.95
N ALA A 125 1.49 8.69 -1.49
CA ALA A 125 0.69 9.67 -0.75
C ALA A 125 -0.46 10.26 -1.61
N GLY A 126 -0.20 10.51 -2.90
CA GLY A 126 -1.22 10.88 -3.88
C GLY A 126 -2.23 9.75 -4.14
N LEU A 127 -1.77 8.50 -4.17
CA LEU A 127 -2.64 7.34 -4.32
C LEU A 127 -3.54 7.15 -3.09
N LEU A 128 -3.03 7.40 -1.87
CA LEU A 128 -3.81 7.41 -0.64
C LEU A 128 -4.92 8.47 -0.67
N PHE A 129 -4.63 9.66 -1.21
CA PHE A 129 -5.65 10.66 -1.47
C PHE A 129 -6.74 10.12 -2.38
N ALA A 130 -6.36 9.54 -3.53
CA ALA A 130 -7.28 8.99 -4.51
C ALA A 130 -8.16 7.88 -3.89
N TRP A 131 -7.58 6.96 -3.12
CA TRP A 131 -8.34 5.95 -2.40
C TRP A 131 -9.35 6.54 -1.42
N GLY A 132 -8.96 7.58 -0.67
CA GLY A 132 -9.86 8.23 0.28
C GLY A 132 -11.01 8.98 -0.39
N VAL A 133 -10.73 9.68 -1.50
CA VAL A 133 -11.77 10.32 -2.30
C VAL A 133 -12.72 9.28 -2.88
N VAL A 134 -12.20 8.22 -3.50
CA VAL A 134 -13.03 7.15 -4.08
C VAL A 134 -13.89 6.47 -3.01
N ALA A 135 -13.30 6.14 -1.85
CA ALA A 135 -14.04 5.61 -0.69
C ALA A 135 -15.18 6.54 -0.30
N GLY A 136 -14.88 7.82 -0.09
CA GLY A 136 -15.88 8.78 0.36
C GLY A 136 -17.00 8.99 -0.65
N ARG A 137 -16.69 8.99 -1.95
CA ARG A 137 -17.69 9.10 -3.01
C ARG A 137 -18.60 7.88 -3.09
N ILE A 138 -18.07 6.67 -2.92
CA ILE A 138 -18.85 5.43 -2.90
C ILE A 138 -19.75 5.36 -1.66
N SER A 139 -19.29 5.90 -0.53
CA SER A 139 -20.08 6.01 0.71
C SER A 139 -21.13 7.13 0.69
N GLY A 140 -21.31 7.84 -0.42
CA GLY A 140 -22.34 8.88 -0.57
C GLY A 140 -21.96 10.25 0.00
N TYR A 141 -20.71 10.48 0.41
CA TYR A 141 -20.28 11.80 0.88
C TYR A 141 -20.27 12.84 -0.24
N SER A 142 -20.49 14.11 0.15
CA SER A 142 -20.31 15.26 -0.73
C SER A 142 -18.88 15.32 -1.26
N ARG A 143 -18.63 16.05 -2.36
CA ARG A 143 -17.27 16.17 -2.95
C ARG A 143 -16.26 16.68 -1.91
N TRP A 144 -16.65 17.68 -1.11
CA TRP A 144 -15.82 18.24 -0.06
C TRP A 144 -15.53 17.26 1.07
N ALA A 145 -16.55 16.53 1.54
CA ALA A 145 -16.36 15.51 2.56
C ALA A 145 -15.49 14.34 2.06
N ALA A 146 -15.65 13.92 0.80
CA ALA A 146 -14.78 12.92 0.20
C ALA A 146 -13.32 13.41 0.05
N CYS A 147 -13.10 14.68 -0.30
CA CYS A 147 -11.77 15.29 -0.28
C CYS A 147 -11.16 15.30 1.13
N ALA A 148 -11.95 15.55 2.17
CA ALA A 148 -11.48 15.48 3.55
C ALA A 148 -11.03 14.06 3.95
N VAL A 149 -11.77 13.02 3.53
CA VAL A 149 -11.34 11.62 3.70
C VAL A 149 -10.04 11.35 2.94
N GLY A 150 -9.93 11.84 1.70
CA GLY A 150 -8.70 11.81 0.91
C GLY A 150 -7.51 12.41 1.66
N LEU A 151 -7.67 13.62 2.18
CA LEU A 151 -6.62 14.31 2.96
C LEU A 151 -6.22 13.53 4.20
N GLY A 152 -7.19 12.95 4.93
CA GLY A 152 -6.90 12.08 6.07
C GLY A 152 -6.01 10.89 5.69
N ASN A 153 -6.27 10.26 4.55
CA ASN A 153 -5.42 9.18 4.04
C ASN A 153 -4.06 9.68 3.58
N THR A 154 -3.97 10.85 2.94
CA THR A 154 -2.70 11.47 2.55
C THR A 154 -1.80 11.73 3.76
N CYS A 155 -2.38 12.13 4.90
CA CYS A 155 -1.62 12.31 6.14
C CYS A 155 -0.88 11.04 6.58
N LEU A 156 -1.42 9.84 6.30
CA LEU A 156 -0.72 8.58 6.56
C LEU A 156 0.54 8.46 5.69
N GLY A 157 0.44 8.80 4.40
CA GLY A 157 1.59 8.80 3.49
C GLY A 157 2.63 9.86 3.88
N VAL A 158 2.18 11.06 4.26
CA VAL A 158 3.07 12.12 4.75
C VAL A 158 3.78 11.70 6.04
N ALA A 159 3.09 11.03 6.97
CA ALA A 159 3.72 10.50 8.17
C ALA A 159 4.85 9.52 7.83
N VAL A 160 4.65 8.62 6.87
CA VAL A 160 5.71 7.71 6.40
C VAL A 160 6.89 8.48 5.80
N ILE A 161 6.64 9.51 4.98
CA ILE A 161 7.69 10.36 4.41
C ILE A 161 8.48 11.07 5.51
N VAL A 162 7.80 11.66 6.50
CA VAL A 162 8.45 12.34 7.62
C VAL A 162 9.30 11.36 8.42
N ILE A 163 8.77 10.17 8.73
CA ILE A 163 9.53 9.11 9.43
C ILE A 163 10.77 8.70 8.61
N ASN A 164 10.63 8.51 7.30
CA ASN A 164 11.76 8.21 6.40
C ASN A 164 12.84 9.29 6.48
N LEU A 165 12.46 10.57 6.46
CA LEU A 165 13.39 11.70 6.53
C LEU A 165 14.02 11.92 7.91
N VAL A 166 13.35 11.50 8.99
CA VAL A 166 13.88 11.64 10.36
C VAL A 166 14.85 10.52 10.69
N ILE A 167 14.62 9.32 10.16
CA ILE A 167 15.43 8.13 10.44
C ILE A 167 16.68 8.05 9.54
N LYS A 168 16.60 8.59 8.32
CA LYS A 168 17.70 8.57 7.34
C LYS A 168 18.45 9.90 7.31
#